data_AF-A0A961PIZ9-F1
#
_entry.id   AF-A0A961PIZ9-F1
#
_cell.length_a   1.000
_cell.length_b   1.000
_cell.length_c   1.000
_cell.angle_alpha   90.00
_cell.angle_beta   90.00
_cell.angle_gamma   90.00
#
_symmetry.space_group_name_H-M   'P 1'
#
loop_
_entity.id
_entity.type
_entity.pdbx_description
1 polymer ?
#
loop_
_entity_poly.entity_id
_entity_poly.type
_entity_poly.pdbx_seq_one_letter_code
_entity_poly.pdbx_strand_id
1 'polypeptide(L)'
;MCTVCGCGTVEVEGHGHDHTHGHDHDHHHHHHAHGDAHYGHGAAGVSVPGMSQQRLIEIETDVLAKNDRYAAANRAALAARDVFAVNLVSSPGSGKTTLLCRTIEALGDRPLAVIEGDQQTANDADRIRATGAPAVQINTGKGCHLDGHMVGHALDHLDLADGALLFIENVGNLVCPAGFDLGEDCKVAILSVTEGED
;
A
#
# COMPACT_ATOMS: atom_id res chain seq x y z
N MET A 1 -7.70 -6.03 11.77
CA MET A 1 -6.50 -5.91 10.92
C MET A 1 -5.92 -4.53 11.17
N CYS A 2 -4.66 -4.38 11.60
CA CYS A 2 -4.02 -3.05 11.66
C CYS A 2 -3.75 -2.59 10.22
N THR A 3 -4.34 -1.47 9.81
CA THR A 3 -4.24 -0.87 8.46
C THR A 3 -2.80 -0.51 8.07
N VAL A 4 -1.90 -0.36 9.04
CA VAL A 4 -0.52 0.09 8.80
C VAL A 4 0.51 -1.04 8.93
N CYS A 5 0.25 -2.08 9.73
CA CYS A 5 1.27 -3.09 10.06
C CYS A 5 0.95 -4.53 9.62
N GLY A 6 -0.29 -4.86 9.23
CA GLY A 6 -0.60 -6.14 8.59
C GLY A 6 -0.32 -7.43 9.40
N CYS A 7 0.02 -7.35 10.68
CA CYS A 7 0.37 -8.52 11.50
C CYS A 7 -0.83 -9.01 12.33
N GLY A 8 -1.36 -10.19 11.97
CA GLY A 8 -2.29 -10.94 12.82
C GLY A 8 -2.22 -12.44 12.50
N THR A 9 -1.46 -13.19 13.30
CA THR A 9 -1.58 -14.65 13.36
C THR A 9 -2.82 -14.99 14.17
N VAL A 10 -3.78 -15.65 13.54
CA VAL A 10 -4.97 -16.19 14.21
C VAL A 10 -4.77 -17.70 14.32
N GLU A 11 -4.43 -18.16 15.52
CA GLU A 11 -4.67 -19.55 15.92
C GLU A 11 -6.00 -19.59 16.69
N VAL A 12 -6.97 -20.36 16.19
CA VAL A 12 -8.17 -20.70 16.95
C VAL A 12 -8.17 -22.22 17.10
N GLU A 13 -7.74 -22.69 18.27
CA GLU A 13 -8.07 -24.03 18.77
C GLU A 13 -9.10 -23.91 19.89
N GLY A 14 -10.12 -24.78 19.85
CA GLY A 14 -11.12 -24.90 20.91
C GLY A 14 -12.17 -25.97 20.58
N HIS A 15 -11.86 -27.21 20.94
CA HIS A 15 -12.72 -28.39 20.82
C HIS A 15 -14.04 -28.28 21.60
N GLY A 16 -15.09 -28.95 21.11
CA GLY A 16 -16.46 -28.88 21.63
C GLY A 16 -16.83 -29.89 22.71
N HIS A 17 -18.08 -29.81 23.18
CA HIS A 17 -18.87 -30.91 23.77
C HIS A 17 -20.38 -30.57 23.72
N ASP A 18 -21.19 -31.58 23.46
CA ASP A 18 -22.65 -31.57 23.41
C ASP A 18 -23.22 -32.05 24.76
N HIS A 19 -24.15 -31.30 25.35
CA HIS A 19 -25.06 -31.79 26.40
C HIS A 19 -26.38 -31.02 26.39
N THR A 20 -27.48 -31.77 26.38
CA THR A 20 -28.85 -31.32 26.63
C THR A 20 -29.17 -31.48 28.12
N HIS A 21 -29.86 -30.52 28.74
CA HIS A 21 -30.87 -30.69 29.81
C HIS A 21 -31.50 -29.32 30.13
N GLY A 22 -32.83 -29.28 30.32
CA GLY A 22 -33.58 -28.07 30.66
C GLY A 22 -33.94 -27.99 32.14
N HIS A 23 -34.14 -26.77 32.64
CA HIS A 23 -35.06 -26.39 33.74
C HIS A 23 -35.24 -24.86 33.77
N ASP A 24 -36.47 -24.43 34.07
CA ASP A 24 -36.95 -23.04 34.26
C ASP A 24 -36.25 -22.31 35.41
N HIS A 25 -35.84 -21.04 35.22
CA HIS A 25 -35.66 -20.07 36.32
C HIS A 25 -35.87 -18.60 35.87
N ASP A 26 -36.41 -17.84 36.82
CA ASP A 26 -36.83 -16.43 36.82
C ASP A 26 -35.89 -15.43 36.12
N HIS A 27 -36.52 -14.51 35.38
CA HIS A 27 -35.88 -13.38 34.70
C HIS A 27 -35.40 -12.30 35.68
N HIS A 28 -34.17 -12.41 36.15
CA HIS A 28 -33.39 -11.25 36.58
C HIS A 28 -32.60 -10.71 35.37
N HIS A 29 -33.09 -9.60 34.80
CA HIS A 29 -32.39 -8.83 33.77
C HIS A 29 -31.13 -8.19 34.35
N HIS A 30 -30.05 -8.96 34.43
CA HIS A 30 -28.72 -8.38 34.39
C HIS A 30 -28.50 -7.92 32.94
N HIS A 31 -28.43 -6.60 32.75
CA HIS A 31 -27.84 -6.00 31.57
C HIS A 31 -26.37 -6.46 31.49
N HIS A 32 -26.16 -7.64 30.91
CA HIS A 32 -24.92 -7.90 30.21
C HIS A 32 -24.94 -6.93 29.04
N ALA A 33 -24.20 -5.83 29.20
CA ALA A 33 -23.72 -5.08 28.05
C ALA A 33 -23.02 -6.14 27.18
N HIS A 34 -23.71 -6.57 26.12
CA HIS A 34 -23.08 -7.27 25.03
C HIS A 34 -21.90 -6.39 24.66
N GLY A 35 -20.70 -6.88 24.98
CA GLY A 35 -19.46 -6.25 24.61
C GLY A 35 -19.36 -6.37 23.10
N ASP A 36 -20.07 -5.49 22.41
CA ASP A 36 -19.86 -5.22 21.02
C ASP A 36 -18.39 -4.80 20.94
N ALA A 37 -17.55 -5.71 20.45
CA ALA A 37 -16.17 -5.41 20.14
C ALA A 37 -16.20 -4.40 18.98
N HIS A 38 -16.37 -3.12 19.31
CA HIS A 38 -16.43 -2.04 18.35
C HIS A 38 -15.02 -1.75 17.85
N TYR A 39 -14.59 -2.48 16.84
CA TYR A 39 -13.33 -2.22 16.13
C TYR A 39 -13.45 -0.89 15.38
N GLY A 40 -12.92 0.20 15.93
CA GLY A 40 -12.67 1.43 15.18
C GLY A 40 -13.60 2.62 15.41
N HIS A 41 -14.34 2.68 16.51
CA HIS A 41 -15.13 3.88 16.87
C HIS A 41 -14.33 4.93 17.67
N GLY A 42 -13.07 4.64 18.01
CA GLY A 42 -12.18 5.59 18.68
C GLY A 42 -11.55 6.57 17.70
N ALA A 43 -10.90 7.63 18.22
CA ALA A 43 -10.29 8.68 17.42
C ALA A 43 -9.23 8.16 16.40
N ALA A 44 -8.63 6.99 16.65
CA ALA A 44 -7.67 6.38 15.74
C ALA A 44 -8.34 5.56 14.62
N GLY A 45 -9.67 5.39 14.63
CA GLY A 45 -10.40 4.58 13.64
C GLY A 45 -10.10 3.08 13.68
N VAL A 46 -9.19 2.63 14.55
CA VAL A 46 -8.78 1.23 14.74
C VAL A 46 -8.58 0.91 16.22
N SER A 47 -8.69 -0.37 16.57
CA SER A 47 -8.41 -0.86 17.92
C SER A 47 -7.29 -1.91 17.87
N VAL A 48 -6.26 -1.72 18.69
CA VAL A 48 -5.14 -2.65 18.86
C VAL A 48 -5.07 -3.05 20.33
N PRO A 49 -5.17 -4.35 20.67
CA PRO A 49 -5.07 -4.81 22.05
C PRO A 49 -3.81 -4.30 22.74
N GLY A 50 -3.97 -3.75 23.95
CA GLY A 50 -2.86 -3.22 24.73
C GLY A 50 -2.36 -1.82 24.33
N MET A 51 -3.03 -1.12 23.41
CA MET A 51 -2.65 0.23 22.99
C MET A 51 -3.78 1.25 23.13
N SER A 52 -3.47 2.44 23.66
CA SER A 52 -4.42 3.55 23.72
C SER A 52 -4.61 4.19 22.33
N GLN A 53 -5.76 4.81 22.12
CA GLN A 53 -6.06 5.55 20.88
C GLN A 53 -5.05 6.68 20.61
N GLN A 54 -4.66 7.42 21.66
CA GLN A 54 -3.65 8.48 21.55
C GLN A 54 -2.29 7.93 21.11
N ARG A 55 -1.88 6.77 21.65
CA ARG A 55 -0.61 6.15 21.29
C ARG A 55 -0.62 5.62 19.86
N LEU A 56 -1.76 5.10 19.39
CA LEU A 56 -1.92 4.68 17.99
C LEU A 56 -1.74 5.85 17.03
N ILE A 57 -2.42 6.98 17.29
CA ILE A 57 -2.31 8.20 16.47
C ILE A 57 -0.88 8.75 16.47
N GLU A 58 -0.21 8.77 17.62
CA GLU A 58 1.17 9.22 17.74
C GLU A 58 2.11 8.37 16.87
N ILE A 59 2.01 7.04 16.96
CA ILE A 59 2.83 6.13 16.15
C ILE A 59 2.56 6.31 14.66
N GLU A 60 1.29 6.39 14.26
CA GLU A 60 0.92 6.59 12.86
C GLU A 60 1.48 7.92 12.32
N THR A 61 1.32 9.00 13.08
CA THR A 61 1.85 10.33 12.73
C THR A 61 3.36 10.30 12.60
N ASP A 62 4.08 9.64 13.53
CA ASP A 62 5.53 9.52 13.49
C ASP A 62 6.01 8.73 12.26
N VAL A 63 5.29 7.66 11.89
CA VAL A 63 5.59 6.85 10.70
C VAL A 63 5.41 7.68 9.43
N LEU A 64 4.27 8.37 9.29
CA LEU A 64 3.99 9.21 8.13
C LEU A 64 4.97 10.39 8.04
N ALA A 65 5.26 11.08 9.15
CA ALA A 65 6.23 12.17 9.18
C ALA A 65 7.66 11.70 8.85
N LYS A 66 8.01 10.45 9.18
CA LYS A 66 9.28 9.86 8.74
C LYS A 66 9.26 9.59 7.24
N ASN A 67 8.17 9.05 6.69
CA ASN A 67 8.01 8.86 5.25
C ASN A 67 8.13 10.19 4.49
N ASP A 68 7.47 11.25 4.95
CA ASP A 68 7.45 12.56 4.28
C ASP A 68 8.84 13.16 4.14
N ARG A 69 9.75 12.88 5.09
CA ARG A 69 11.16 13.28 4.99
C ARG A 69 11.89 12.57 3.85
N TYR A 70 11.62 11.28 3.64
CA TYR A 70 12.18 10.55 2.50
C TYR A 70 11.57 11.03 1.18
N ALA A 71 10.25 11.22 1.13
CA ALA A 71 9.55 11.73 -0.04
C ALA A 71 10.06 13.12 -0.45
N ALA A 72 10.29 14.03 0.51
CA ALA A 72 10.88 15.33 0.25
C ALA A 72 12.29 15.25 -0.34
N ALA A 73 13.11 14.30 0.13
CA ALA A 73 14.45 14.07 -0.42
C ALA A 73 14.39 13.53 -1.85
N ASN A 74 13.51 12.54 -2.12
CA ASN A 74 13.30 11.99 -3.45
C ASN A 74 12.86 13.08 -4.44
N ARG A 75 11.86 13.88 -4.06
CA ARG A 75 11.36 15.00 -4.88
C ARG A 75 12.46 15.99 -5.20
N ALA A 76 13.30 16.35 -4.22
CA ALA A 76 14.43 17.25 -4.45
C ALA A 76 15.46 16.65 -5.44
N ALA A 77 15.74 15.35 -5.34
CA ALA A 77 16.64 14.65 -6.25
C ALA A 77 16.10 14.57 -7.68
N LEU A 78 14.81 14.28 -7.84
CA LEU A 78 14.12 14.25 -9.13
C LEU A 78 14.06 15.63 -9.78
N ALA A 79 13.69 16.66 -9.00
CA ALA A 79 13.62 18.04 -9.47
C ALA A 79 15.00 18.58 -9.89
N ALA A 80 16.07 18.20 -9.18
CA ALA A 80 17.44 18.58 -9.56
C ALA A 80 17.86 18.06 -10.93
N ARG A 81 17.21 17.01 -11.43
CA ARG A 81 17.42 16.39 -12.75
C ARG A 81 16.30 16.70 -13.74
N ASP A 82 15.34 17.57 -13.40
CA ASP A 82 14.15 17.85 -14.21
C ASP A 82 13.34 16.57 -14.57
N VAL A 83 13.35 15.57 -13.68
CA VAL A 83 12.60 14.32 -13.87
C VAL A 83 11.17 14.49 -13.39
N PHE A 84 10.20 14.17 -14.27
CA PHE A 84 8.79 14.17 -13.92
C PHE A 84 8.35 12.76 -13.49
N ALA A 85 7.90 12.63 -12.24
CA ALA A 85 7.58 11.35 -11.62
C ALA A 85 6.07 11.12 -11.44
N VAL A 86 5.59 9.94 -11.86
CA VAL A 86 4.20 9.53 -11.80
C VAL A 86 4.05 8.23 -11.01
N ASN A 87 3.28 8.26 -9.93
CA ASN A 87 2.93 7.10 -9.11
C ASN A 87 1.59 6.50 -9.57
N LEU A 88 1.62 5.27 -10.09
CA LEU A 88 0.45 4.53 -10.55
C LEU A 88 -0.06 3.62 -9.44
N VAL A 89 -1.29 3.87 -8.97
CA VAL A 89 -1.97 3.07 -7.93
C VAL A 89 -3.23 2.42 -8.50
N SER A 90 -3.56 1.21 -8.05
CA SER A 90 -4.77 0.49 -8.49
C SER A 90 -5.09 -0.67 -7.55
N SER A 91 -6.22 -1.33 -7.76
CA SER A 91 -6.46 -2.68 -7.22
C SER A 91 -5.54 -3.71 -7.90
N PRO A 92 -5.32 -4.90 -7.30
CA PRO A 92 -4.72 -6.02 -8.01
C PRO A 92 -5.48 -6.32 -9.30
N GLY A 93 -4.76 -6.54 -10.40
CA GLY A 93 -5.37 -6.97 -11.67
C GLY A 93 -6.07 -5.87 -12.48
N SER A 94 -6.08 -4.60 -12.06
CA SER A 94 -6.70 -3.49 -12.82
C SER A 94 -6.00 -3.15 -14.14
N GLY A 95 -4.88 -3.82 -14.45
CA GLY A 95 -4.17 -3.66 -15.73
C GLY A 95 -3.09 -2.58 -15.77
N LYS A 96 -2.57 -2.12 -14.61
CA LYS A 96 -1.49 -1.11 -14.53
C LYS A 96 -0.31 -1.43 -15.43
N THR A 97 0.31 -2.60 -15.27
CA THR A 97 1.49 -2.99 -16.06
C THR A 97 1.18 -3.02 -17.54
N THR A 98 -0.01 -3.49 -17.93
CA THR A 98 -0.42 -3.52 -19.34
C THR A 98 -0.55 -2.11 -19.89
N LEU A 99 -1.18 -1.19 -19.14
CA LEU A 99 -1.26 0.21 -19.52
C LEU A 99 0.13 0.82 -19.63
N LEU A 100 0.99 0.61 -18.63
CA LEU A 100 2.34 1.15 -18.58
C LEU A 100 3.21 0.67 -19.75
N CYS A 101 3.22 -0.64 -20.05
CA CYS A 101 3.91 -1.17 -21.22
C CYS A 101 3.45 -0.48 -22.52
N ARG A 102 2.13 -0.30 -22.71
CA ARG A 102 1.59 0.39 -23.88
C ARG A 102 1.95 1.88 -23.92
N THR A 103 1.98 2.53 -22.77
CA THR A 103 2.42 3.93 -22.65
C THR A 103 3.88 4.08 -23.03
N ILE A 104 4.76 3.18 -22.57
CA ILE A 104 6.18 3.18 -22.93
C ILE A 104 6.35 3.02 -24.44
N GLU A 105 5.68 2.03 -25.05
CA GLU A 105 5.69 1.82 -26.50
C GLU A 105 5.22 3.07 -27.27
N ALA A 106 4.17 3.74 -26.79
CA ALA A 106 3.61 4.94 -27.42
C ALA A 106 4.49 6.19 -27.28
N LEU A 107 5.28 6.27 -26.21
CA LEU A 107 6.20 7.39 -25.95
C LEU A 107 7.48 7.31 -26.81
N GLY A 108 7.79 6.16 -27.40
CA GLY A 108 8.94 5.98 -28.30
C GLY A 108 10.26 6.28 -27.60
N ASP A 109 11.08 7.15 -28.20
CA ASP A 109 12.45 7.46 -27.74
C ASP A 109 12.51 8.42 -26.54
N ARG A 110 11.37 8.76 -25.92
CA ARG A 110 11.35 9.63 -24.73
C ARG A 110 12.14 8.96 -23.60
N PRO A 111 13.18 9.61 -23.03
CA PRO A 111 13.90 9.07 -21.90
C PRO A 111 12.97 8.80 -20.71
N LEU A 112 12.95 7.56 -20.25
CA LEU A 112 12.15 7.15 -19.10
C LEU A 112 12.78 5.98 -18.34
N ALA A 113 12.37 5.81 -17.09
CA ALA A 113 12.64 4.62 -16.30
C ALA A 113 11.43 4.23 -15.47
N VAL A 114 11.45 3.00 -14.95
CA VAL A 114 10.36 2.46 -14.14
C VAL A 114 10.88 1.92 -12.80
N ILE A 115 10.16 2.22 -11.73
CA ILE A 115 10.24 1.50 -10.46
C ILE A 115 8.97 0.66 -10.38
N GLU A 116 9.12 -0.65 -10.25
CA GLU A 116 8.01 -1.59 -10.10
C GLU A 116 8.01 -2.11 -8.67
N GLY A 117 6.85 -2.05 -8.01
CA GLY A 117 6.64 -2.54 -6.66
C GLY A 117 5.61 -3.67 -6.62
N ASP A 118 6.09 -4.87 -6.29
CA ASP A 118 5.26 -6.06 -6.07
C ASP A 118 5.63 -6.70 -4.71
N GLN A 119 4.82 -7.65 -4.24
CA GLN A 119 5.07 -8.37 -3.00
C GLN A 119 6.20 -9.39 -3.15
N GLN A 120 6.26 -10.11 -4.28
CA GLN A 120 7.14 -11.28 -4.40
C GLN A 120 7.74 -11.55 -5.77
N THR A 121 7.09 -11.18 -6.88
CA THR A 121 7.53 -11.61 -8.21
C THR A 121 8.24 -10.51 -8.97
N ALA A 122 9.06 -10.87 -9.95
CA ALA A 122 9.65 -9.91 -10.90
C ALA A 122 8.90 -9.87 -12.23
N ASN A 123 7.71 -10.49 -12.30
CA ASN A 123 7.00 -10.74 -13.55
C ASN A 123 6.65 -9.42 -14.27
N ASP A 124 6.18 -8.43 -13.53
CA ASP A 124 5.78 -7.15 -14.08
C ASP A 124 7.00 -6.31 -14.48
N ALA A 125 8.06 -6.29 -13.65
CA ALA A 125 9.34 -5.67 -14.03
C ALA A 125 9.93 -6.28 -15.31
N ASP A 126 9.87 -7.61 -15.49
CA ASP A 126 10.39 -8.27 -16.69
C ASP A 126 9.56 -7.95 -17.93
N ARG A 127 8.24 -7.86 -17.80
CA ARG A 127 7.34 -7.39 -18.87
C ARG A 127 7.64 -5.94 -19.27
N ILE A 128 7.93 -5.09 -18.30
CA ILE A 128 8.32 -3.69 -18.55
C ILE A 128 9.68 -3.66 -19.26
N ARG A 129 10.68 -4.39 -18.79
CA ARG A 129 12.01 -4.45 -19.44
C ARG A 129 11.94 -4.96 -20.87
N ALA A 130 11.01 -5.87 -21.17
CA ALA A 130 10.79 -6.36 -22.54
C ALA A 130 10.35 -5.26 -23.53
N THR A 131 9.86 -4.11 -23.05
CA THR A 131 9.58 -2.92 -23.88
C THR A 131 10.83 -2.12 -24.22
N GLY A 132 11.98 -2.41 -23.58
CA GLY A 132 13.24 -1.67 -23.70
C GLY A 132 13.47 -0.64 -22.59
N ALA A 133 12.46 -0.35 -21.77
CA ALA A 133 12.61 0.56 -20.64
C ALA A 133 13.48 -0.02 -19.51
N PRO A 134 14.39 0.77 -18.90
CA PRO A 134 15.05 0.37 -17.67
C PRO A 134 14.03 0.29 -16.53
N ALA A 135 14.00 -0.84 -15.82
CA ALA A 135 13.10 -1.04 -14.69
C ALA A 135 13.81 -1.66 -13.48
N VAL A 136 13.57 -1.10 -12.29
CA VAL A 136 14.01 -1.64 -11.00
C VAL A 136 12.82 -2.26 -10.27
N GLN A 137 12.98 -3.50 -9.82
CA GLN A 137 12.01 -4.22 -9.01
C GLN A 137 12.23 -3.91 -7.53
N ILE A 138 11.17 -3.61 -6.80
CA ILE A 138 11.11 -3.57 -5.34
C ILE A 138 10.21 -4.72 -4.89
N ASN A 139 10.76 -5.67 -4.15
CA ASN A 139 9.99 -6.72 -3.48
C ASN A 139 9.63 -6.26 -2.07
N THR A 140 8.36 -5.92 -1.85
CA THR A 140 7.85 -5.41 -0.57
C THR A 140 7.60 -6.51 0.46
N GLY A 141 7.68 -7.78 0.06
CA GLY A 141 7.41 -8.93 0.93
C GLY A 141 5.95 -8.99 1.37
N LYS A 142 5.68 -8.58 2.60
CA LYS A 142 4.30 -8.46 3.14
C LYS A 142 3.76 -7.03 3.08
N GLY A 143 4.55 -6.08 2.58
CA GLY A 143 4.11 -4.70 2.37
C GLY A 143 2.92 -4.62 1.41
N CYS A 144 2.03 -3.66 1.64
CA CYS A 144 0.88 -3.38 0.78
C CYS A 144 1.03 -2.10 -0.06
N HIS A 145 2.18 -1.44 0.02
CA HIS A 145 2.51 -0.20 -0.66
C HIS A 145 4.03 -0.04 -0.76
N LEU A 146 4.47 0.82 -1.67
CA LEU A 146 5.79 1.44 -1.64
C LEU A 146 5.79 2.64 -0.69
N ASP A 147 6.91 2.89 -0.04
CA ASP A 147 7.16 4.11 0.74
C ASP A 147 8.31 4.94 0.14
N GLY A 148 8.48 6.18 0.60
CA GLY A 148 9.52 7.07 0.10
C GLY A 148 10.93 6.55 0.32
N HIS A 149 11.17 5.76 1.37
CA HIS A 149 12.50 5.19 1.61
C HIS A 149 12.82 4.12 0.56
N MET A 150 11.89 3.22 0.26
CA MET A 150 12.03 2.20 -0.78
C MET A 150 12.29 2.82 -2.15
N VAL A 151 11.52 3.86 -2.50
CA VAL A 151 11.72 4.59 -3.77
C VAL A 151 13.08 5.27 -3.81
N GLY A 152 13.51 5.90 -2.72
CA GLY A 152 14.84 6.53 -2.63
C GLY A 152 15.97 5.54 -2.93
N HIS A 153 15.93 4.34 -2.33
CA HIS A 153 16.91 3.29 -2.63
C HIS A 153 16.86 2.81 -4.08
N ALA A 154 15.67 2.72 -4.67
CA ALA A 154 15.55 2.33 -6.08
C ALA A 154 16.11 3.40 -7.03
N LEU A 155 15.98 4.68 -6.69
CA LEU A 155 16.58 5.79 -7.46
C LEU A 155 18.10 5.69 -7.54
N ASP A 156 18.76 5.21 -6.47
CA ASP A 156 20.22 5.00 -6.45
C ASP A 156 20.69 3.92 -7.44
N HIS A 157 19.78 3.04 -7.88
CA HIS A 157 20.05 1.97 -8.84
C HIS A 157 19.61 2.29 -10.27
N LEU A 158 18.98 3.45 -10.50
CA LEU A 158 18.54 3.88 -11.82
C LEU A 158 19.51 4.92 -12.39
N ASP A 159 19.98 4.65 -13.60
CA ASP A 159 20.66 5.66 -14.43
C ASP A 159 19.61 6.56 -15.10
N LEU A 160 19.03 7.47 -14.30
CA LEU A 160 18.03 8.43 -14.76
C LEU A 160 18.71 9.59 -15.50
N ALA A 161 18.43 9.69 -16.80
CA ALA A 161 18.81 10.84 -17.60
C ALA A 161 18.09 12.12 -17.15
N ASP A 162 18.76 13.27 -17.30
CA ASP A 162 18.13 14.56 -17.04
C ASP A 162 16.92 14.77 -17.98
N GLY A 163 15.86 15.38 -17.44
CA GLY A 163 14.62 15.62 -18.15
C GLY A 163 13.78 14.37 -18.39
N ALA A 164 14.11 13.19 -17.84
CA ALA A 164 13.39 11.94 -18.10
C ALA A 164 11.99 11.87 -17.44
N LEU A 165 11.20 10.87 -17.82
CA LEU A 165 10.01 10.46 -17.07
C LEU A 165 10.35 9.33 -16.10
N LEU A 166 9.78 9.35 -14.90
CA LEU A 166 9.83 8.22 -13.99
C LEU A 166 8.41 7.71 -13.76
N PHE A 167 8.15 6.45 -14.10
CA PHE A 167 6.94 5.78 -13.68
C PHE A 167 7.23 4.93 -12.44
N ILE A 168 6.37 5.04 -11.44
CA ILE A 168 6.41 4.21 -10.24
C ILE A 168 5.12 3.38 -10.28
N GLU A 169 5.21 2.11 -10.65
CA GLU A 169 4.11 1.18 -10.54
C GLU A 169 4.04 0.65 -9.11
N ASN A 170 3.04 1.08 -8.35
CA ASN A 170 2.88 0.70 -6.96
C ASN A 170 2.23 -0.70 -6.82
N VAL A 171 2.30 -1.24 -5.60
CA VAL A 171 1.63 -2.50 -5.25
C VAL A 171 0.12 -2.37 -5.55
N GLY A 172 -0.48 -3.43 -6.08
CA GLY A 172 -1.93 -3.50 -6.27
C GLY A 172 -2.69 -3.40 -4.95
N ASN A 173 -3.02 -2.18 -4.54
CA ASN A 173 -3.80 -1.84 -3.36
C ASN A 173 -4.32 -0.40 -3.50
N LEU A 174 -5.61 -0.16 -3.25
CA LEU A 174 -6.20 1.19 -3.29
C LEU A 174 -6.30 1.88 -1.93
N VAL A 175 -5.94 1.19 -0.85
CA VAL A 175 -6.05 1.69 0.52
C VAL A 175 -4.70 2.17 1.04
N CYS A 176 -3.72 1.27 1.18
CA CYS A 176 -2.43 1.62 1.79
C CYS A 176 -1.69 2.73 1.02
N PRO A 177 -1.55 2.68 -0.33
CA PRO A 177 -0.76 3.67 -1.07
C PRO A 177 -1.32 5.09 -1.02
N ALA A 178 -2.57 5.28 -0.60
CA ALA A 178 -3.18 6.60 -0.51
C ALA A 178 -2.46 7.50 0.51
N GLY A 179 -2.04 6.93 1.64
CA GLY A 179 -1.44 7.66 2.76
C GLY A 179 0.07 7.93 2.64
N PHE A 180 0.75 7.33 1.66
CA PHE A 180 2.20 7.44 1.52
C PHE A 180 2.58 8.28 0.29
N ASP A 181 3.30 9.37 0.54
CA ASP A 181 3.99 10.17 -0.47
C ASP A 181 5.33 9.50 -0.80
N LEU A 182 5.66 9.38 -2.09
CA LEU A 182 6.92 8.80 -2.57
C LEU A 182 7.90 9.86 -3.06
N GLY A 183 7.45 11.12 -3.14
CA GLY A 183 8.19 12.20 -3.81
C GLY A 183 7.76 12.40 -5.26
N GLU A 184 6.67 11.77 -5.71
CA GLU A 184 6.11 11.94 -7.05
C GLU A 184 5.54 13.35 -7.28
N ASP A 185 5.41 13.73 -8.56
CA ASP A 185 4.70 14.93 -8.99
C ASP A 185 3.19 14.67 -9.13
N CYS A 186 2.83 13.45 -9.53
CA CYS A 186 1.44 13.07 -9.75
C CYS A 186 1.16 11.64 -9.30
N LYS A 187 0.04 11.45 -8.59
CA LYS A 187 -0.52 10.14 -8.25
C LYS A 187 -1.75 9.87 -9.12
N VAL A 188 -1.70 8.79 -9.90
CA VAL A 188 -2.74 8.39 -10.85
C VAL A 188 -3.38 7.09 -10.38
N ALA A 189 -4.67 7.14 -10.08
CA ALA A 189 -5.46 5.95 -9.76
C ALA A 189 -6.01 5.32 -11.05
N ILE A 190 -5.81 4.02 -11.21
CA ILE A 190 -6.31 3.22 -12.33
C ILE A 190 -7.39 2.28 -11.79
N LEU A 191 -8.58 2.35 -12.38
CA LEU A 191 -9.72 1.51 -12.03
C LEU A 191 -10.17 0.74 -13.27
N SER A 192 -10.48 -0.54 -13.10
CA SER A 192 -11.07 -1.36 -14.14
C SER A 192 -12.60 -1.41 -14.01
N VAL A 193 -13.31 -1.45 -15.13
CA VAL A 193 -14.77 -1.61 -15.14
C VAL A 193 -15.25 -2.88 -14.44
N THR A 194 -14.39 -3.90 -14.36
CA THR A 194 -14.67 -5.17 -13.69
C THR A 194 -14.62 -5.09 -12.16
N GLU A 195 -14.12 -3.99 -11.59
CA GLU A 195 -14.14 -3.76 -10.13
C GLU A 195 -15.53 -3.35 -9.62
N GLY A 196 -16.43 -2.89 -10.50
CA GLY A 196 -17.74 -2.36 -10.12
C GLY A 196 -17.76 -0.85 -9.92
N GLU A 197 -18.96 -0.27 -9.84
CA GLU A 197 -19.20 1.18 -9.74
C GLU A 197 -19.69 1.63 -8.35
N ASP A 198 -19.88 0.68 -7.43
CA ASP A 198 -20.42 0.88 -6.07
C ASP A 198 -19.32 1.12 -5.02
#